data_AF-A0AAV5NK10-F1
#
_entry.id   AF-A0AAV5NK10-F1
#
_cell.length_a   1.000
_cell.length_b   1.000
_cell.length_c   1.000
_cell.angle_alpha   90.00
_cell.angle_beta   90.00
_cell.angle_gamma   90.00
#
_symmetry.space_group_name_H-M   'P 1'
#
loop_
_entity.id
_entity.type
_entity.pdbx_description
1 polymer ?
#
loop_
_entity_poly.entity_id
_entity_poly.type
_entity_poly.pdbx_seq_one_letter_code
_entity_poly.pdbx_strand_id
1 'polypeptide(L)'
;MGSLGGSYTYQSIRYLDDNFWKTVRKYRVLVVFDEIHHCSFDEDGRSNSWGLEIVSKIQGLARYTLALSGTPWRSDKLPIVMAEYSDPDGMVVCDYQYGLQHAVVDGVCRRPKIVLIDNEHLSINTGNENQHFASILDCLKQSDLSYQSVIHNDRAMNYILDSGCQKLAQLRKESPNAGGLVVAASIKHAKDIQKRLVEQFNQSACIVTYHHHNPLHEIESFRHSDVQWIVSVGMISEGTDIPRLQVCCHLSAVKTELYFRQVLGRILRVNDSANQEAWLYTFAEESLIGFAERIEQDIPDSCVLSKQEINVQSVVDEQLAPSSPLGENVQSKHSHLSILDWENASTVDKSGNRVSSLIFDELRLGHFKQRVIAAFL
;
A
#
# COMPACT_ATOMS: atom_id res chain seq x y z
N MET A 1 -2.61 -3.29 44.66
CA MET A 1 -2.06 -2.44 43.59
C MET A 1 -2.52 -3.04 42.29
N GLY A 2 -3.37 -2.31 41.55
CA GLY A 2 -3.84 -2.73 40.23
C GLY A 2 -2.68 -2.98 39.27
N SER A 3 -2.90 -3.80 38.26
CA SER A 3 -1.93 -4.12 37.22
C SER A 3 -1.33 -2.83 36.63
N LEU A 4 -0.07 -2.54 36.98
CA LEU A 4 0.74 -1.53 36.30
C LEU A 4 1.18 -2.11 34.96
N GLY A 5 0.93 -1.36 33.89
CA GLY A 5 1.35 -1.70 32.53
C GLY A 5 1.74 -0.44 31.76
N GLY A 6 2.34 -0.62 30.58
CA GLY A 6 2.72 0.48 29.70
C GLY A 6 2.52 0.08 28.23
N SER A 7 2.31 1.08 27.38
CA SER A 7 2.31 0.93 25.93
C SER A 7 3.59 1.54 25.36
N TYR A 8 4.25 0.79 24.49
CA TYR A 8 5.57 1.11 23.95
C TYR A 8 5.59 0.79 22.46
N THR A 9 6.27 1.61 21.67
CA THR A 9 6.48 1.32 20.25
C THR A 9 7.66 0.37 20.08
N TYR A 10 7.69 -0.42 19.01
CA TYR A 10 8.82 -1.32 18.70
C TYR A 10 10.16 -0.58 18.65
N GLN A 11 10.17 0.66 18.16
CA GLN A 11 11.35 1.52 18.10
C GLN A 11 11.85 1.89 19.51
N SER A 12 10.93 2.13 20.46
CA SER A 12 11.29 2.55 21.82
C SER A 12 11.98 1.44 22.63
N ILE A 13 11.76 0.17 22.30
CA ILE A 13 12.31 -1.01 23.02
C ILE A 13 13.85 -0.92 23.15
N ARG A 14 14.52 -0.37 22.13
CA ARG A 14 15.99 -0.19 22.11
C ARG A 14 16.50 0.80 23.14
N TYR A 15 15.67 1.77 23.50
CA TYR A 15 16.02 2.90 24.35
C TYR A 15 15.47 2.76 25.79
N LEU A 16 14.78 1.65 26.09
CA LEU A 16 14.31 1.36 27.44
C LEU A 16 15.49 1.08 28.37
N ASP A 17 15.46 1.68 29.56
CA ASP A 17 16.54 1.65 30.53
C ASP A 17 16.64 0.31 31.28
N ASP A 18 17.76 0.10 31.99
CA ASP A 18 17.97 -1.12 32.76
C ASP A 18 16.95 -1.30 33.90
N ASN A 19 16.37 -0.22 34.42
CA ASN A 19 15.36 -0.31 35.47
C ASN A 19 14.07 -0.93 34.95
N PHE A 20 13.67 -0.59 33.73
CA PHE A 20 12.57 -1.25 33.04
C PHE A 20 12.81 -2.76 32.94
N TRP A 21 13.96 -3.17 32.42
CA TRP A 21 14.26 -4.61 32.24
C TRP A 21 14.43 -5.35 33.56
N LYS A 22 14.98 -4.72 34.61
CA LYS A 22 15.01 -5.28 35.97
C LYS A 22 13.59 -5.51 36.51
N THR A 23 12.67 -4.60 36.22
CA THR A 23 11.26 -4.72 36.61
C THR A 23 10.61 -5.88 35.86
N VAL A 24 10.79 -5.96 34.54
CA VAL A 24 10.27 -7.05 33.71
C VAL A 24 10.77 -8.42 34.20
N ARG A 25 12.06 -8.54 34.56
CA ARG A 25 12.63 -9.80 35.12
C ARG A 25 12.07 -10.18 36.49
N LYS A 26 11.66 -9.20 37.31
CA LYS A 26 11.20 -9.44 38.69
C LYS A 26 9.76 -9.93 38.76
N TYR A 27 8.93 -9.58 37.78
CA TYR A 27 7.49 -9.84 37.81
C TYR A 27 7.05 -10.76 36.68
N ARG A 28 5.90 -11.42 36.86
CA ARG A 28 5.26 -12.15 35.76
C ARG A 28 4.58 -11.15 34.84
N VAL A 29 5.09 -11.01 33.62
CA VAL A 29 4.54 -10.10 32.61
C VAL A 29 3.84 -10.88 31.51
N LEU A 30 2.73 -10.30 31.02
CA LEU A 30 2.13 -10.61 29.73
C LEU A 30 2.58 -9.52 28.75
N VAL A 31 3.14 -9.91 27.61
CA VAL A 31 3.49 -8.98 26.54
C VAL A 31 2.52 -9.17 25.39
N VAL A 32 1.89 -8.07 24.95
CA VAL A 32 1.00 -8.07 23.79
C VAL A 32 1.73 -7.36 22.64
N PHE A 33 1.87 -8.03 21.52
CA PHE A 33 2.46 -7.51 20.31
C PHE A 33 1.37 -7.21 19.29
N ASP A 34 1.14 -5.93 19.01
CA ASP A 34 0.21 -5.51 17.97
C ASP A 34 0.94 -5.36 16.62
N GLU A 35 0.26 -5.68 15.52
CA GLU A 35 0.82 -5.70 14.16
C GLU A 35 2.19 -6.40 14.06
N ILE A 36 2.31 -7.57 14.70
CA ILE A 36 3.57 -8.31 14.85
C ILE A 36 4.23 -8.65 13.49
N HIS A 37 3.44 -8.70 12.42
CA HIS A 37 3.91 -8.99 11.07
C HIS A 37 4.98 -8.00 10.58
N HIS A 38 5.07 -6.80 11.16
CA HIS A 38 6.14 -5.86 10.86
C HIS A 38 7.51 -6.29 11.42
N CYS A 39 7.58 -7.22 12.38
CA CYS A 39 8.81 -7.71 12.98
C CYS A 39 9.22 -9.05 12.37
N SER A 40 10.34 -9.08 11.65
CA SER A 40 10.91 -10.33 11.11
C SER A 40 12.04 -10.83 11.98
N PHE A 41 12.09 -12.15 12.14
CA PHE A 41 13.24 -12.84 12.69
C PHE A 41 13.58 -14.06 11.85
N ASP A 42 14.86 -14.23 11.59
CA ASP A 42 15.45 -15.31 10.83
C ASP A 42 16.87 -15.56 11.35
N GLU A 43 17.21 -16.83 11.54
CA GLU A 43 18.51 -17.26 12.07
C GLU A 43 19.66 -16.96 11.08
N ASP A 44 19.36 -16.86 9.78
CA ASP A 44 20.31 -16.51 8.72
C ASP A 44 20.67 -15.01 8.68
N GLY A 45 20.27 -14.24 9.69
CA GLY A 45 20.66 -12.83 9.84
C GLY A 45 19.85 -11.84 8.98
N ARG A 46 18.77 -12.27 8.34
CA ARG A 46 17.82 -11.40 7.60
C ARG A 46 16.79 -10.71 8.51
N SER A 47 16.88 -10.95 9.81
CA SER A 47 16.05 -10.33 10.85
C SER A 47 16.04 -8.81 10.74
N ASN A 48 14.87 -8.20 10.92
CA ASN A 48 14.83 -6.75 11.06
C ASN A 48 15.19 -6.33 12.49
N SER A 49 15.42 -5.03 12.59
CA SER A 49 15.86 -4.36 13.80
C SER A 49 14.92 -4.59 15.00
N TRP A 50 13.61 -4.77 14.76
CA TRP A 50 12.59 -4.94 15.79
C TRP A 50 12.45 -6.41 16.23
N GLY A 51 12.44 -7.34 15.28
CA GLY A 51 12.38 -8.77 15.58
C GLY A 51 13.59 -9.25 16.39
N LEU A 52 14.79 -8.75 16.07
CA LEU A 52 15.99 -9.07 16.85
C LEU A 52 15.89 -8.61 18.31
N GLU A 53 15.30 -7.44 18.57
CA GLU A 53 15.11 -6.92 19.93
C GLU A 53 14.08 -7.74 20.71
N ILE A 54 13.01 -8.18 20.04
CA ILE A 54 12.00 -9.05 20.65
C ILE A 54 12.63 -10.37 21.07
N VAL A 55 13.39 -11.02 20.19
CA VAL A 55 14.11 -12.27 20.49
C VAL A 55 15.14 -12.07 21.60
N SER A 56 15.97 -11.04 21.51
CA SER A 56 17.08 -10.86 22.46
C SER A 56 16.65 -10.37 23.84
N LYS A 57 15.59 -9.56 23.95
CA LYS A 57 15.20 -8.90 25.20
C LYS A 57 13.89 -9.38 25.79
N ILE A 58 12.98 -9.92 24.99
CA ILE A 58 11.63 -10.28 25.46
C ILE A 58 11.45 -11.80 25.49
N GLN A 59 11.94 -12.51 24.48
CA GLN A 59 11.89 -13.96 24.43
C GLN A 59 12.66 -14.54 25.64
N GLY A 60 11.93 -15.30 26.48
CA GLY A 60 12.45 -15.86 27.72
C GLY A 60 12.28 -14.99 28.98
N LEU A 61 11.94 -13.71 28.85
CA LEU A 61 11.57 -12.86 30.00
C LEU A 61 10.06 -12.80 30.24
N ALA A 62 9.27 -12.80 29.17
CA ALA A 62 7.82 -12.78 29.29
C ALA A 62 7.28 -14.12 29.78
N ARG A 63 6.32 -14.09 30.71
CA ARG A 63 5.64 -15.32 31.16
C ARG A 63 4.62 -15.80 30.13
N TYR A 64 3.96 -14.85 29.48
CA TYR A 64 3.02 -15.08 28.38
C TYR A 64 3.23 -14.02 27.31
N THR A 65 2.99 -14.39 26.06
CA THR A 65 2.99 -13.49 24.92
C THR A 65 1.70 -13.68 24.12
N LEU A 66 1.14 -12.58 23.62
CA LEU A 66 0.02 -12.59 22.69
C LEU A 66 0.43 -11.78 21.47
N ALA A 67 0.40 -12.39 20.29
CA ALA A 67 0.76 -11.73 19.04
C ALA A 67 -0.50 -11.53 18.18
N LEU A 68 -0.71 -10.30 17.72
CA LEU A 68 -1.90 -9.89 16.97
C LEU A 68 -1.47 -9.37 15.59
N SER A 69 -2.21 -9.76 14.57
CA SER A 69 -2.01 -9.29 13.20
C SER A 69 -3.29 -9.45 12.39
N GLY A 70 -3.66 -8.44 11.60
CA GLY A 70 -4.70 -8.58 10.58
C GLY A 70 -4.23 -9.28 9.30
N THR A 71 -2.93 -9.47 9.16
CA THR A 71 -2.26 -10.07 8.00
C THR A 71 -1.04 -10.85 8.50
N PRO A 72 -1.20 -12.11 8.96
CA PRO A 72 -0.12 -12.91 9.54
C PRO A 72 0.91 -13.40 8.51
N TRP A 73 1.31 -12.53 7.58
CA TRP A 73 2.35 -12.78 6.59
C TRP A 73 3.07 -11.48 6.22
N ARG A 74 4.19 -11.62 5.52
CA ARG A 74 5.03 -10.50 5.07
C ARG A 74 5.21 -10.49 3.57
N SER A 75 5.33 -9.28 3.00
CA SER A 75 5.58 -9.11 1.57
C SER A 75 6.97 -9.60 1.14
N ASP A 76 7.95 -9.56 2.05
CA ASP A 76 9.33 -10.03 1.82
C ASP A 76 9.52 -11.53 2.10
N LYS A 77 8.44 -12.24 2.48
CA LYS A 77 8.42 -13.68 2.80
C LYS A 77 9.39 -14.10 3.90
N LEU A 78 9.87 -13.16 4.72
CA LEU A 78 10.64 -13.49 5.92
C LEU A 78 9.70 -14.01 7.02
N PRO A 79 10.18 -14.87 7.95
CA PRO A 79 9.40 -15.31 9.08
C PRO A 79 9.07 -14.15 10.02
N ILE A 80 7.84 -14.15 10.53
CA ILE A 80 7.38 -13.27 11.60
C ILE A 80 8.01 -13.75 12.89
N VAL A 81 8.54 -12.82 13.68
CA VAL A 81 9.17 -13.14 14.95
C VAL A 81 8.19 -13.88 15.89
N MET A 82 8.67 -14.94 16.54
CA MET A 82 7.90 -15.81 17.43
C MET A 82 6.71 -16.57 16.80
N ALA A 83 6.48 -16.45 15.50
CA ALA A 83 5.44 -17.23 14.84
C ALA A 83 5.91 -18.66 14.59
N GLU A 84 4.99 -19.61 14.73
CA GLU A 84 5.20 -21.00 14.34
C GLU A 84 4.77 -21.21 12.89
N TYR A 85 5.47 -22.09 12.19
CA TYR A 85 5.19 -22.41 10.79
C TYR A 85 5.07 -23.91 10.62
N SER A 86 4.09 -24.35 9.83
CA SER A 86 3.88 -25.76 9.53
C SER A 86 5.03 -26.31 8.67
N ASP A 87 5.30 -27.60 8.83
CA ASP A 87 6.25 -28.34 8.02
C ASP A 87 5.51 -29.52 7.37
N PRO A 88 5.62 -29.73 6.04
CA PRO A 88 6.50 -29.05 5.08
C PRO A 88 5.93 -27.77 4.44
N ASP A 89 4.67 -27.44 4.68
CA ASP A 89 3.94 -26.44 3.86
C ASP A 89 4.37 -24.99 4.10
N GLY A 90 5.08 -24.68 5.20
CA GLY A 90 5.58 -23.33 5.48
C GLY A 90 4.50 -22.30 5.76
N MET A 91 3.31 -22.74 6.18
CA MET A 91 2.16 -21.89 6.51
C MET A 91 2.25 -21.44 7.96
N VAL A 92 1.90 -20.18 8.23
CA VAL A 92 1.84 -19.69 9.61
C VAL A 92 0.78 -20.46 10.40
N VAL A 93 1.14 -20.91 11.59
CA VAL A 93 0.23 -21.57 12.53
C VAL A 93 -0.33 -20.50 13.46
N CYS A 94 -1.64 -20.28 13.40
CA CYS A 94 -2.34 -19.34 14.28
C CYS A 94 -3.08 -20.11 15.38
N ASP A 95 -2.88 -19.72 16.63
CA ASP A 95 -3.63 -20.27 17.78
C ASP A 95 -5.14 -20.00 17.67
N TYR A 96 -5.50 -18.87 17.08
CA TYR A 96 -6.87 -18.45 16.83
C TYR A 96 -6.94 -17.53 15.60
N GLN A 97 -8.00 -17.68 14.81
CA GLN A 97 -8.23 -16.89 13.62
C GLN A 97 -9.66 -16.35 13.62
N TYR A 98 -9.78 -15.02 13.55
CA TYR A 98 -11.06 -14.34 13.36
C TYR A 98 -11.04 -13.66 11.99
N GLY A 99 -11.55 -14.40 11.00
CA GLY A 99 -11.52 -14.02 9.60
C GLY A 99 -12.47 -12.88 9.25
N LEU A 100 -12.26 -12.31 8.06
CA LEU A 100 -13.11 -11.21 7.57
C LEU A 100 -14.56 -11.67 7.35
N GLN A 101 -14.77 -12.92 6.94
CA GLN A 101 -16.11 -13.50 6.81
C GLN A 101 -16.88 -13.45 8.13
N HIS A 102 -16.27 -13.93 9.22
CA HIS A 102 -16.87 -13.91 10.55
C HIS A 102 -17.13 -12.46 11.00
N ALA A 103 -16.18 -11.56 10.77
CA ALA A 103 -16.35 -10.15 11.11
C ALA A 103 -17.52 -9.47 10.39
N VAL A 104 -17.78 -9.86 9.14
CA VAL A 104 -18.94 -9.38 8.37
C VAL A 104 -20.25 -9.98 8.89
N VAL A 105 -20.28 -11.29 9.17
CA VAL A 105 -21.46 -11.99 9.72
C VAL A 105 -21.85 -11.45 11.09
N ASP A 106 -20.86 -11.20 11.95
CA ASP A 106 -21.05 -10.66 13.31
C ASP A 106 -21.36 -9.15 13.31
N GLY A 107 -21.35 -8.49 12.15
CA GLY A 107 -21.64 -7.06 12.02
C GLY A 107 -20.54 -6.14 12.57
N VAL A 108 -19.33 -6.67 12.76
CA VAL A 108 -18.15 -5.90 13.20
C VAL A 108 -17.48 -5.19 12.01
N CYS A 109 -17.58 -5.78 10.81
CA CYS A 109 -17.09 -5.23 9.56
C CYS A 109 -18.21 -5.04 8.53
N ARG A 110 -18.04 -4.03 7.67
CA ARG A 110 -18.88 -3.82 6.49
C ARG A 110 -18.68 -4.91 5.45
N ARG A 111 -19.67 -5.09 4.58
CA ARG A 111 -19.54 -5.94 3.39
C ARG A 111 -18.67 -5.27 2.32
N PRO A 112 -17.50 -5.83 1.97
CA PRO A 112 -16.66 -5.30 0.90
C PRO A 112 -17.25 -5.57 -0.48
N LYS A 113 -17.19 -4.54 -1.32
CA LYS A 113 -17.42 -4.61 -2.77
C LYS A 113 -16.23 -4.00 -3.49
N ILE A 114 -15.53 -4.79 -4.29
CA ILE A 114 -14.35 -4.37 -5.04
C ILE A 114 -14.74 -4.19 -6.50
N VAL A 115 -14.51 -3.01 -7.04
CA VAL A 115 -14.79 -2.66 -8.43
C VAL A 115 -13.48 -2.59 -9.20
N LEU A 116 -13.28 -3.55 -10.10
CA LEU A 116 -12.17 -3.61 -11.02
C LEU A 116 -12.53 -2.88 -12.31
N ILE A 117 -11.85 -1.76 -12.57
CA ILE A 117 -12.02 -0.93 -13.76
C ILE A 117 -11.05 -1.38 -14.84
N ASP A 118 -11.56 -1.70 -16.01
CA ASP A 118 -10.77 -2.12 -17.16
C ASP A 118 -11.14 -1.28 -18.40
N ASN A 119 -10.40 -1.43 -19.49
CA ASN A 119 -10.65 -0.73 -20.75
C ASN A 119 -10.49 -1.68 -21.94
N GLU A 120 -11.50 -1.76 -22.81
CA GLU A 120 -11.53 -2.72 -23.92
C GLU A 120 -10.85 -2.21 -25.20
N HIS A 121 -10.49 -0.93 -25.24
CA HIS A 121 -9.93 -0.27 -26.41
C HIS A 121 -8.77 0.64 -25.99
N LEU A 122 -7.75 0.05 -25.39
CA LEU A 122 -6.48 0.74 -25.16
C LEU A 122 -5.72 0.84 -26.47
N SER A 123 -5.19 2.02 -26.78
CA SER A 123 -4.22 2.16 -27.84
C SER A 123 -2.98 2.89 -27.34
N ILE A 124 -1.81 2.33 -27.64
CA ILE A 124 -0.50 2.96 -27.41
C ILE A 124 0.05 3.38 -28.76
N ASN A 125 0.43 4.66 -28.87
CA ASN A 125 1.14 5.15 -30.03
C ASN A 125 2.65 5.15 -29.74
N THR A 126 3.37 4.15 -30.26
CA THR A 126 4.82 4.06 -30.14
C THR A 126 5.44 4.41 -31.49
N GLY A 127 5.55 5.71 -31.76
CA GLY A 127 6.31 6.31 -32.88
C GLY A 127 5.89 5.91 -34.30
N ASN A 128 6.03 4.63 -34.65
CA ASN A 128 5.75 4.05 -35.97
C ASN A 128 4.49 3.17 -36.00
N GLU A 129 3.94 2.72 -34.87
CA GLU A 129 2.77 1.83 -34.85
C GLU A 129 1.79 2.16 -33.71
N ASN A 130 0.49 2.08 -34.01
CA ASN A 130 -0.58 2.08 -33.01
C ASN A 130 -0.89 0.63 -32.62
N GLN A 131 -0.53 0.26 -31.40
CA GLN A 131 -0.89 -1.05 -30.85
C GLN A 131 -2.21 -0.96 -30.10
N HIS A 132 -3.08 -1.95 -30.28
CA HIS A 132 -4.39 -2.02 -29.65
C HIS A 132 -4.46 -3.19 -28.68
N PHE A 133 -5.03 -2.95 -27.49
CA PHE A 133 -5.16 -3.96 -26.43
C PHE A 133 -6.61 -4.06 -25.93
N ALA A 134 -7.01 -5.29 -25.60
CA ALA A 134 -8.35 -5.64 -25.15
C ALA A 134 -8.57 -5.45 -23.63
N SER A 135 -7.50 -5.23 -22.87
CA SER A 135 -7.54 -4.97 -21.42
C SER A 135 -6.30 -4.22 -20.95
N ILE A 136 -6.39 -3.60 -19.76
CA ILE A 136 -5.25 -2.99 -19.07
C ILE A 136 -4.19 -4.05 -18.78
N LEU A 137 -4.61 -5.26 -18.40
CA LEU A 137 -3.72 -6.39 -18.19
C LEU A 137 -2.91 -6.74 -19.44
N ASP A 138 -3.58 -6.89 -20.58
CA ASP A 138 -2.92 -7.23 -21.85
C ASP A 138 -1.95 -6.12 -22.28
N CYS A 139 -2.37 -4.87 -22.13
CA CYS A 139 -1.56 -3.69 -22.39
C CYS A 139 -0.27 -3.70 -21.57
N LEU A 140 -0.35 -3.93 -20.26
CA LEU A 140 0.82 -3.96 -19.37
C LEU A 140 1.74 -5.16 -19.59
N LYS A 141 1.22 -6.29 -20.10
CA LYS A 141 2.02 -7.49 -20.40
C LYS A 141 2.76 -7.41 -21.73
N GLN A 142 2.17 -6.74 -22.71
CA GLN A 142 2.63 -6.74 -24.10
C GLN A 142 3.34 -5.44 -24.50
N SER A 143 3.38 -4.44 -23.63
CA SER A 143 4.08 -3.17 -23.85
C SER A 143 5.04 -2.83 -22.71
N ASP A 144 5.91 -1.85 -22.92
CA ASP A 144 6.82 -1.32 -21.90
C ASP A 144 6.13 -0.35 -20.91
N LEU A 145 4.80 -0.25 -20.93
CA LEU A 145 4.08 0.63 -20.04
C LEU A 145 4.05 0.10 -18.61
N SER A 146 4.39 1.00 -17.68
CA SER A 146 4.20 0.73 -16.26
C SER A 146 2.75 0.97 -15.83
N TYR A 147 2.31 0.29 -14.78
CA TYR A 147 1.03 0.59 -14.11
C TYR A 147 0.95 2.05 -13.64
N GLN A 148 2.09 2.70 -13.35
CA GLN A 148 2.12 4.12 -13.00
C GLN A 148 1.56 4.99 -14.13
N SER A 149 1.80 4.63 -15.39
CA SER A 149 1.28 5.36 -16.55
C SER A 149 -0.25 5.31 -16.61
N VAL A 150 -0.88 4.24 -16.13
CA VAL A 150 -2.35 4.10 -16.06
C VAL A 150 -2.92 5.03 -14.99
N ILE A 151 -2.39 4.97 -13.76
CA ILE A 151 -2.92 5.79 -12.65
C ILE A 151 -2.66 7.29 -12.81
N HIS A 152 -1.64 7.69 -13.58
CA HIS A 152 -1.38 9.10 -13.93
C HIS A 152 -2.05 9.54 -15.24
N ASN A 153 -2.77 8.66 -15.93
CA ASN A 153 -3.50 9.04 -17.14
C ASN A 153 -4.78 9.80 -16.77
N ASP A 154 -4.94 11.00 -17.32
CA ASP A 154 -6.08 11.89 -17.07
C ASP A 154 -7.45 11.23 -17.27
N ARG A 155 -7.63 10.44 -18.35
CA ARG A 155 -8.91 9.77 -18.60
C ARG A 155 -9.17 8.66 -17.60
N ALA A 156 -8.14 7.88 -17.26
CA ALA A 156 -8.24 6.82 -16.26
C ALA A 156 -8.63 7.40 -14.91
N MET A 157 -7.88 8.41 -14.47
CA MET A 157 -8.06 9.08 -13.18
C MET A 157 -9.44 9.73 -13.08
N ASN A 158 -9.87 10.42 -14.13
CA ASN A 158 -11.20 11.02 -14.16
C ASN A 158 -12.30 9.95 -14.07
N TYR A 159 -12.15 8.83 -14.78
CA TYR A 159 -13.17 7.77 -14.77
C TYR A 159 -13.31 7.11 -13.39
N ILE A 160 -12.20 6.77 -12.73
CA ILE A 160 -12.25 6.14 -11.39
C ILE A 160 -12.74 7.13 -10.32
N LEU A 161 -12.33 8.40 -10.40
CA LEU A 161 -12.81 9.43 -9.48
C LEU A 161 -14.30 9.72 -9.69
N ASP A 162 -14.78 9.83 -10.93
CA ASP A 162 -16.20 10.00 -11.25
C ASP A 162 -17.03 8.83 -10.71
N SER A 163 -16.59 7.59 -10.96
CA SER A 163 -17.24 6.38 -10.45
C SER A 163 -17.34 6.39 -8.92
N GLY A 164 -16.25 6.75 -8.24
CA GLY A 164 -16.22 6.91 -6.79
C GLY A 164 -17.14 8.03 -6.29
N CYS A 165 -17.15 9.19 -6.95
CA CYS A 165 -17.99 10.34 -6.60
C CYS A 165 -19.48 10.02 -6.74
N GLN A 166 -19.88 9.40 -7.85
CA GLN A 166 -21.25 8.94 -8.07
C GLN A 166 -21.68 7.95 -7.00
N LYS A 167 -20.80 7.01 -6.63
CA LYS A 167 -21.13 6.03 -5.59
C LYS A 167 -21.23 6.65 -4.21
N LEU A 168 -20.32 7.56 -3.86
CA LEU A 168 -20.37 8.30 -2.61
C LEU A 168 -21.66 9.14 -2.52
N ALA A 169 -22.05 9.81 -3.62
CA ALA A 169 -23.30 10.56 -3.69
C ALA A 169 -24.54 9.67 -3.51
N GLN A 170 -24.53 8.44 -4.02
CA GLN A 170 -25.59 7.46 -3.76
C GLN A 170 -25.66 7.07 -2.27
N LEU A 171 -24.53 6.71 -1.67
CA LEU A 171 -24.47 6.32 -0.26
C LEU A 171 -24.87 7.46 0.67
N ARG A 172 -24.51 8.70 0.34
CA ARG A 172 -24.87 9.90 1.12
C ARG A 172 -26.37 10.21 1.16
N LYS A 173 -27.20 9.55 0.33
CA LYS A 173 -28.66 9.62 0.45
C LYS A 173 -29.18 8.91 1.71
N GLU A 174 -28.51 7.84 2.11
CA GLU A 174 -28.86 7.03 3.29
C GLU A 174 -27.95 7.36 4.49
N SER A 175 -26.68 7.66 4.21
CA SER A 175 -25.64 7.96 5.19
C SER A 175 -25.01 9.34 4.88
N PRO A 176 -25.64 10.47 5.27
CA PRO A 176 -25.21 11.82 4.86
C PRO A 176 -23.74 12.14 5.15
N ASN A 177 -23.21 11.55 6.23
CA ASN A 177 -21.83 11.75 6.65
C ASN A 177 -20.83 10.78 5.98
N ALA A 178 -21.25 9.90 5.08
CA ALA A 178 -20.33 8.99 4.38
C ALA A 178 -19.19 9.78 3.70
N GLY A 179 -17.97 9.29 3.87
CA GLY A 179 -16.74 9.87 3.33
C GLY A 179 -16.06 8.93 2.33
N GLY A 180 -15.29 9.53 1.43
CA GLY A 180 -14.43 8.86 0.47
C GLY A 180 -12.96 8.98 0.83
N LEU A 181 -12.20 7.92 0.57
CA LEU A 181 -10.74 7.87 0.66
C LEU A 181 -10.17 7.80 -0.76
N VAL A 182 -9.15 8.59 -1.07
CA VAL A 182 -8.30 8.33 -2.23
C VAL A 182 -6.89 8.03 -1.75
N VAL A 183 -6.34 6.89 -2.16
CA VAL A 183 -4.96 6.52 -1.87
C VAL A 183 -4.11 6.87 -3.08
N ALA A 184 -3.26 7.88 -2.96
CA ALA A 184 -2.48 8.42 -4.07
C ALA A 184 -1.02 7.91 -4.05
N ALA A 185 -0.44 7.76 -5.24
CA ALA A 185 0.94 7.28 -5.39
C ALA A 185 2.04 8.26 -4.91
N SER A 186 1.78 9.56 -4.87
CA SER A 186 2.75 10.58 -4.45
C SER A 186 2.06 11.87 -4.00
N ILE A 187 2.79 12.78 -3.36
CA ILE A 187 2.27 14.10 -2.96
C ILE A 187 1.84 14.92 -4.18
N LYS A 188 2.59 14.86 -5.28
CA LYS A 188 2.23 15.53 -6.53
C LYS A 188 0.92 14.96 -7.09
N HIS A 189 0.80 13.63 -7.12
CA HIS A 189 -0.41 12.95 -7.56
C HIS A 189 -1.62 13.27 -6.66
N ALA A 190 -1.44 13.31 -5.34
CA ALA A 190 -2.50 13.68 -4.39
C ALA A 190 -3.03 15.10 -4.63
N LYS A 191 -2.14 16.06 -4.92
CA LYS A 191 -2.54 17.44 -5.27
C LYS A 191 -3.34 17.51 -6.57
N ASP A 192 -2.94 16.74 -7.59
CA ASP A 192 -3.70 16.67 -8.84
C ASP A 192 -5.09 16.04 -8.64
N ILE A 193 -5.16 14.93 -7.89
CA ILE A 193 -6.43 14.29 -7.52
C ILE A 193 -7.34 15.27 -6.78
N GLN A 194 -6.82 15.96 -5.76
CA GLN A 194 -7.61 16.94 -5.00
C GLN A 194 -8.15 18.05 -5.91
N LYS A 195 -7.29 18.57 -6.80
CA LYS A 195 -7.68 19.59 -7.77
C LYS A 195 -8.83 19.09 -8.65
N ARG A 196 -8.75 17.86 -9.17
CA ARG A 196 -9.82 17.25 -9.98
C ARG A 196 -11.12 17.06 -9.18
N LEU A 197 -11.03 16.56 -7.95
CA LEU A 197 -12.18 16.40 -7.06
C LEU A 197 -12.92 17.74 -6.83
N VAL A 198 -12.17 18.81 -6.56
CA VAL A 198 -12.75 20.14 -6.30
C VAL A 198 -13.25 20.82 -7.57
N GLU A 199 -12.42 20.91 -8.61
CA GLU A 199 -12.70 21.72 -9.79
C GLU A 199 -13.58 21.01 -10.82
N GLN A 200 -13.40 19.69 -11.02
CA GLN A 200 -14.11 18.93 -12.06
C GLN A 200 -15.35 18.20 -11.52
N PHE A 201 -15.25 17.66 -10.30
CA PHE A 201 -16.33 16.86 -9.69
C PHE A 201 -17.13 17.61 -8.61
N ASN A 202 -16.78 18.87 -8.34
CA ASN A 202 -17.43 19.73 -7.35
C ASN A 202 -17.59 19.03 -5.98
N GLN A 203 -16.54 18.35 -5.54
CA GLN A 203 -16.47 17.67 -4.25
C GLN A 203 -15.57 18.43 -3.27
N SER A 204 -15.92 18.46 -1.99
CA SER A 204 -14.99 18.90 -0.95
C SER A 204 -13.92 17.84 -0.68
N ALA A 205 -12.65 18.24 -0.67
CA ALA A 205 -11.53 17.32 -0.48
C ALA A 205 -10.38 17.94 0.32
N CYS A 206 -9.85 17.20 1.30
CA CYS A 206 -8.61 17.54 2.01
C CYS A 206 -7.48 16.56 1.66
N ILE A 207 -6.23 16.97 1.88
CA ILE A 207 -5.05 16.13 1.66
C ILE A 207 -4.37 15.85 3.00
N VAL A 208 -3.97 14.60 3.22
CA VAL A 208 -3.11 14.22 4.34
C VAL A 208 -1.87 13.49 3.80
N THR A 209 -0.69 14.00 4.17
CA THR A 209 0.60 13.41 3.80
C THR A 209 1.54 13.37 4.99
N TYR A 210 2.56 12.52 4.90
CA TYR A 210 3.61 12.40 5.91
C TYR A 210 4.47 13.68 6.08
N HIS A 211 4.40 14.63 5.15
CA HIS A 211 5.07 15.93 5.25
C HIS A 211 4.28 16.99 6.04
N HIS A 212 3.03 16.73 6.42
CA HIS A 212 2.27 17.69 7.22
C HIS A 212 2.87 17.80 8.63
N HIS A 213 2.87 19.01 9.19
CA HIS A 213 3.34 19.23 10.56
C HIS A 213 2.48 18.50 11.60
N ASN A 214 1.17 18.33 11.33
CA ASN A 214 0.26 17.61 12.23
C ASN A 214 -0.79 16.80 11.44
N PRO A 215 -0.40 15.65 10.86
CA PRO A 215 -1.31 14.82 10.05
C PRO A 215 -2.45 14.24 10.88
N LEU A 216 -2.23 13.96 12.17
CA LEU A 216 -3.27 13.42 13.06
C LEU A 216 -4.40 14.42 13.27
N HIS A 217 -4.09 15.71 13.42
CA HIS A 217 -5.10 16.75 13.53
C HIS A 217 -5.94 16.89 12.25
N GLU A 218 -5.33 16.81 11.07
CA GLU A 218 -6.07 16.85 9.79
C GLU A 218 -7.02 15.65 9.65
N ILE A 219 -6.56 14.46 10.04
CA ILE A 219 -7.40 13.28 10.04
C ILE A 219 -8.56 13.43 11.04
N GLU A 220 -8.29 13.97 12.23
CA GLU A 220 -9.31 14.19 13.25
C GLU A 220 -10.33 15.25 12.86
N SER A 221 -9.88 16.31 12.20
CA SER A 221 -10.73 17.32 11.58
C SER A 221 -11.62 16.69 10.51
N PHE A 222 -11.04 15.89 9.61
CA PHE A 222 -11.80 15.17 8.60
C PHE A 222 -12.84 14.22 9.21
N ARG A 223 -12.46 13.47 10.26
CA ARG A 223 -13.34 12.53 10.99
C ARG A 223 -14.65 13.19 11.43
N HIS A 224 -14.59 14.44 11.88
CA HIS A 224 -15.72 15.19 12.42
C HIS A 224 -16.33 16.22 11.46
N SER A 225 -15.81 16.35 10.24
CA SER A 225 -16.32 17.28 9.24
C SER A 225 -17.45 16.69 8.39
N ASP A 226 -17.98 17.48 7.45
CA ASP A 226 -18.85 17.03 6.36
C ASP A 226 -18.10 16.85 5.03
N VAL A 227 -16.79 17.17 5.02
CA VAL A 227 -15.89 17.05 3.86
C VAL A 227 -16.03 15.67 3.24
N GLN A 228 -16.15 15.62 1.92
CA GLN A 228 -16.53 14.40 1.22
C GLN A 228 -15.34 13.47 1.03
N TRP A 229 -14.16 14.00 0.72
CA TRP A 229 -12.98 13.19 0.39
C TRP A 229 -11.75 13.54 1.21
N ILE A 230 -11.00 12.51 1.58
CA ILE A 230 -9.64 12.63 2.09
C ILE A 230 -8.68 11.94 1.13
N VAL A 231 -7.68 12.67 0.64
CA VAL A 231 -6.65 12.16 -0.27
C VAL A 231 -5.37 11.92 0.53
N SER A 232 -4.91 10.67 0.58
CA SER A 232 -3.78 10.27 1.41
C SER A 232 -2.62 9.70 0.62
N VAL A 233 -1.41 9.99 1.07
CA VAL A 233 -0.16 9.36 0.61
C VAL A 233 0.49 8.66 1.80
N GLY A 234 0.35 7.33 1.88
CA GLY A 234 1.00 6.48 2.89
C GLY A 234 0.52 6.64 4.35
N MET A 235 -0.24 7.70 4.69
CA MET A 235 -0.58 8.00 6.08
C MET A 235 -1.83 7.29 6.60
N ILE A 236 -2.87 7.12 5.75
CA ILE A 236 -4.13 6.49 6.17
C ILE A 236 -4.08 4.95 6.04
N SER A 237 -3.01 4.39 5.48
CA SER A 237 -2.82 2.92 5.43
C SER A 237 -2.53 2.30 6.80
N GLU A 238 -2.04 3.08 7.78
CA GLU A 238 -1.64 2.59 9.11
C GLU A 238 -2.25 3.44 10.24
N GLY A 239 -2.65 2.78 11.34
CA GLY A 239 -2.88 3.43 12.64
C GLY A 239 -4.05 4.42 12.78
N THR A 240 -4.87 4.66 11.75
CA THR A 240 -5.99 5.62 11.86
C THR A 240 -7.36 5.00 11.61
N ASP A 241 -8.32 5.35 12.46
CA ASP A 241 -9.70 4.86 12.43
C ASP A 241 -10.65 6.00 12.02
N ILE A 242 -11.29 5.88 10.85
CA ILE A 242 -12.26 6.87 10.35
C ILE A 242 -13.52 6.11 9.90
N PRO A 243 -14.43 5.74 10.82
CA PRO A 243 -15.56 4.87 10.51
C PRO A 243 -16.49 5.39 9.42
N ARG A 244 -16.55 6.71 9.18
CA ARG A 244 -17.38 7.29 8.11
C ARG A 244 -16.88 6.98 6.69
N LEU A 245 -15.67 6.47 6.50
CA LEU A 245 -15.15 6.11 5.17
C LEU A 245 -15.86 4.88 4.62
N GLN A 246 -16.52 5.00 3.46
CA GLN A 246 -17.26 3.91 2.81
C GLN A 246 -16.87 3.70 1.34
N VAL A 247 -16.26 4.70 0.70
CA VAL A 247 -15.78 4.60 -0.69
C VAL A 247 -14.28 4.81 -0.72
N CYS A 248 -13.54 3.97 -1.42
CA CYS A 248 -12.10 4.11 -1.62
C CYS A 248 -11.76 4.08 -3.10
N CYS A 249 -10.99 5.05 -3.59
CA CYS A 249 -10.34 4.99 -4.90
C CYS A 249 -8.86 4.68 -4.71
N HIS A 250 -8.43 3.50 -5.15
CA HIS A 250 -7.04 3.05 -5.06
C HIS A 250 -6.26 3.51 -6.29
N LEU A 251 -5.51 4.60 -6.14
CA LEU A 251 -4.65 5.24 -7.15
C LEU A 251 -3.17 5.22 -6.72
N SER A 252 -2.77 4.12 -6.07
CA SER A 252 -1.41 3.89 -5.56
C SER A 252 -0.61 3.00 -6.52
N ALA A 253 0.71 3.21 -6.57
CA ALA A 253 1.63 2.34 -7.31
C ALA A 253 2.03 1.08 -6.52
N VAL A 254 1.68 1.00 -5.23
CA VAL A 254 2.00 -0.16 -4.38
C VAL A 254 1.06 -1.31 -4.72
N LYS A 255 1.63 -2.45 -5.11
CA LYS A 255 0.91 -3.65 -5.57
C LYS A 255 1.21 -4.88 -4.72
N THR A 256 1.25 -4.70 -3.39
CA THR A 256 1.39 -5.84 -2.46
C THR A 256 0.04 -6.19 -1.85
N GLU A 257 -0.21 -7.48 -1.63
CA GLU A 257 -1.49 -7.95 -1.07
C GLU A 257 -1.72 -7.39 0.34
N LEU A 258 -0.65 -7.31 1.15
CA LEU A 258 -0.65 -6.68 2.47
C LEU A 258 -1.21 -5.25 2.40
N TYR A 259 -0.66 -4.43 1.50
CA TYR A 259 -1.09 -3.04 1.35
C TYR A 259 -2.53 -2.94 0.86
N PHE A 260 -2.92 -3.78 -0.10
CA PHE A 260 -4.28 -3.83 -0.61
C PHE A 260 -5.30 -4.14 0.50
N ARG A 261 -5.04 -5.14 1.33
CA ARG A 261 -5.90 -5.52 2.46
C ARG A 261 -5.92 -4.47 3.56
N GLN A 262 -4.78 -3.82 3.84
CA GLN A 262 -4.71 -2.68 4.77
C GLN A 262 -5.58 -1.51 4.30
N VAL A 263 -5.51 -1.14 3.02
CA VAL A 263 -6.34 -0.07 2.43
C VAL A 263 -7.82 -0.44 2.48
N LEU A 264 -8.18 -1.67 2.09
CA LEU A 264 -9.56 -2.13 2.17
C LEU A 264 -10.08 -2.05 3.61
N GLY A 265 -9.29 -2.51 4.59
CA GLY A 265 -9.63 -2.47 6.01
C GLY A 265 -10.01 -1.08 6.54
N ARG A 266 -9.54 0.01 5.90
CA ARG A 266 -9.88 1.38 6.31
C ARG A 266 -11.32 1.78 6.03
N ILE A 267 -11.97 1.14 5.05
CA ILE A 267 -13.37 1.40 4.72
C ILE A 267 -14.34 0.36 5.32
N LEU A 268 -13.81 -0.69 5.96
CA LEU A 268 -14.59 -1.79 6.53
C LEU A 268 -15.10 -1.55 7.95
N ARG A 269 -14.70 -0.46 8.60
CA ARG A 269 -15.11 -0.12 9.97
C ARG A 269 -16.59 0.23 10.02
N VAL A 270 -17.41 -0.48 10.79
CA VAL A 270 -18.83 -0.14 10.93
C VAL A 270 -19.05 1.17 11.70
N ASN A 271 -20.18 1.80 11.47
CA ASN A 271 -20.69 2.96 12.21
C ASN A 271 -22.19 2.81 12.45
N ASP A 272 -22.86 3.77 13.08
CA ASP A 272 -24.30 3.68 13.39
C ASP A 272 -25.23 3.85 12.16
N SER A 273 -24.68 3.90 10.95
CA SER A 273 -25.49 4.10 9.74
C SER A 273 -26.23 2.82 9.31
N ALA A 274 -27.35 2.96 8.62
CA ALA A 274 -28.11 1.80 8.13
C ALA A 274 -27.33 1.04 7.04
N ASN A 275 -26.56 1.75 6.21
CA ASN A 275 -25.81 1.18 5.12
C ASN A 275 -24.41 0.74 5.58
N GLN A 276 -24.19 -0.56 5.65
CA GLN A 276 -22.89 -1.18 6.00
C GLN A 276 -22.19 -1.80 4.78
N GLU A 277 -22.28 -1.14 3.63
CA GLU A 277 -21.48 -1.49 2.47
C GLU A 277 -20.22 -0.63 2.38
N ALA A 278 -19.15 -1.23 1.88
CA ALA A 278 -17.88 -0.57 1.59
C ALA A 278 -17.46 -0.85 0.15
N TRP A 279 -17.05 0.18 -0.58
CA TRP A 279 -16.76 0.11 -2.01
C TRP A 279 -15.32 0.53 -2.29
N LEU A 280 -14.51 -0.38 -2.84
CA LEU A 280 -13.13 -0.10 -3.27
C LEU A 280 -13.05 -0.14 -4.79
N TYR A 281 -12.69 0.97 -5.41
CA TYR A 281 -12.45 1.10 -6.84
C TYR A 281 -10.96 1.01 -7.13
N THR A 282 -10.57 0.18 -8.08
CA THR A 282 -9.18 0.04 -8.54
C THR A 282 -9.13 -0.39 -10.00
N PHE A 283 -7.98 -0.25 -10.67
CA PHE A 283 -7.82 -0.74 -12.04
C PHE A 283 -7.55 -2.25 -12.08
N ALA A 284 -8.04 -2.90 -13.13
CA ALA A 284 -7.89 -4.31 -13.44
C ALA A 284 -6.46 -4.63 -13.92
N GLU A 285 -5.50 -4.53 -13.01
CA GLU A 285 -4.14 -5.02 -13.19
C GLU A 285 -3.98 -6.40 -12.53
N GLU A 286 -3.05 -7.20 -13.05
CA GLU A 286 -2.86 -8.62 -12.69
C GLU A 286 -2.88 -8.90 -11.18
N SER A 287 -2.06 -8.18 -10.43
CA SER A 287 -1.88 -8.40 -8.99
C SER A 287 -3.15 -8.00 -8.24
N LEU A 288 -3.74 -6.85 -8.58
CA LEU A 288 -4.94 -6.32 -7.95
C LEU A 288 -6.17 -7.17 -8.21
N ILE A 289 -6.30 -7.75 -9.41
CA ILE A 289 -7.34 -8.75 -9.72
C ILE A 289 -7.18 -9.96 -8.80
N GLY A 290 -5.96 -10.49 -8.71
CA GLY A 290 -5.66 -11.64 -7.84
C GLY A 290 -5.96 -11.38 -6.37
N PHE A 291 -5.62 -10.19 -5.84
CA PHE A 291 -5.93 -9.83 -4.45
C PHE A 291 -7.44 -9.72 -4.21
N ALA A 292 -8.18 -9.16 -5.17
CA ALA A 292 -9.61 -9.01 -5.05
C ALA A 292 -10.35 -10.36 -5.11
N GLU A 293 -9.88 -11.30 -5.92
CA GLU A 293 -10.43 -12.67 -5.99
C GLU A 293 -10.13 -13.51 -4.74
N ARG A 294 -9.00 -13.24 -4.06
CA ARG A 294 -8.59 -13.95 -2.84
C ARG A 294 -9.03 -13.26 -1.54
N ILE A 295 -9.87 -12.24 -1.60
CA ILE A 295 -10.23 -11.50 -0.37
C ILE A 295 -10.97 -12.37 0.66
N GLU A 296 -11.66 -13.42 0.19
CA GLU A 296 -12.34 -14.39 1.05
C GLU A 296 -11.39 -15.42 1.69
N GLN A 297 -10.14 -15.51 1.22
CA GLN A 297 -9.11 -16.32 1.84
C GLN A 297 -8.44 -15.51 2.94
N ASP A 298 -8.61 -15.90 4.19
CA ASP A 298 -8.04 -15.18 5.33
C ASP A 298 -6.50 -15.14 5.29
N ILE A 299 -5.85 -16.26 4.97
CA ILE A 299 -4.40 -16.39 4.78
C ILE A 299 -4.15 -16.91 3.35
N PRO A 300 -3.59 -16.08 2.44
CA PRO A 300 -3.35 -16.50 1.06
C PRO A 300 -2.22 -17.52 0.92
N ASP A 301 -2.41 -18.53 0.08
CA ASP A 301 -1.38 -19.55 -0.23
C ASP A 301 -0.09 -18.95 -0.83
N SER A 302 -0.19 -17.79 -1.48
CA SER A 302 0.98 -17.07 -2.04
C SER A 302 1.94 -16.52 -0.98
N CYS A 303 1.53 -16.55 0.30
CA CYS A 303 2.23 -15.94 1.42
C CYS A 303 3.02 -16.93 2.29
N VAL A 304 3.22 -18.16 1.78
CA VAL A 304 4.10 -19.20 2.34
C VAL A 304 5.56 -18.73 2.44
N LEU A 305 6.25 -19.13 3.51
CA LEU A 305 7.69 -18.89 3.64
C LEU A 305 8.47 -19.59 2.54
N SER A 306 9.34 -18.84 1.87
CA SER A 306 10.28 -19.45 0.92
C SER A 306 11.48 -19.98 1.70
N LYS A 307 11.55 -21.29 1.95
CA LYS A 307 12.83 -21.94 2.32
C LYS A 307 13.74 -21.85 1.09
N GLN A 308 14.55 -20.79 0.99
CA GLN A 308 15.62 -20.76 -0.01
C GLN A 308 16.73 -21.69 0.46
N GLU A 309 16.93 -22.83 -0.22
CA GLU A 309 18.14 -23.62 -0.07
C GLU A 309 19.33 -22.77 -0.52
N ILE A 310 20.16 -22.35 0.44
CA ILE A 310 21.42 -21.64 0.15
C ILE A 310 22.38 -22.67 -0.44
N ASN A 311 22.50 -22.68 -1.77
CA ASN A 311 23.58 -23.41 -2.44
C ASN A 311 24.88 -22.62 -2.26
N VAL A 312 25.61 -22.88 -1.17
CA VAL A 312 26.92 -22.29 -0.91
C VAL A 312 27.93 -22.88 -1.88
N GLN A 313 28.13 -22.23 -3.03
CA GLN A 313 29.34 -22.45 -3.82
C GLN A 313 30.50 -21.71 -3.16
N SER A 314 31.30 -22.49 -2.44
CA SER A 314 32.60 -22.13 -1.88
C SER A 314 33.51 -21.52 -2.95
N VAL A 315 33.86 -20.25 -2.80
CA VAL A 315 35.02 -19.67 -3.50
C VAL A 315 36.17 -19.64 -2.49
N VAL A 316 37.18 -20.44 -2.80
CA VAL A 316 38.41 -20.64 -2.05
C VAL A 316 39.34 -19.44 -2.24
N ASP A 317 40.10 -19.13 -1.20
CA ASP A 317 41.16 -18.14 -1.10
C ASP A 317 42.07 -17.99 -2.33
N GLU A 318 42.44 -16.75 -2.65
CA GLU A 318 43.80 -16.44 -3.11
C GLU A 318 44.27 -15.08 -2.55
N GLN A 319 45.35 -15.14 -1.77
CA GLN A 319 46.09 -14.02 -1.19
C GLN A 319 46.94 -13.31 -2.26
N LEU A 320 47.18 -11.99 -2.11
CA LEU A 320 48.52 -11.37 -2.05
C LEU A 320 48.45 -9.82 -2.03
N ALA A 321 49.47 -9.22 -1.43
CA ALA A 321 49.51 -7.87 -0.85
C ALA A 321 50.16 -6.79 -1.79
N PRO A 322 50.66 -5.62 -1.34
CA PRO A 322 50.24 -4.29 -1.83
C PRO A 322 51.32 -3.46 -2.58
N SER A 323 50.92 -2.53 -3.47
CA SER A 323 51.67 -1.27 -3.76
C SER A 323 50.99 -0.36 -4.81
N SER A 324 50.98 0.94 -4.50
CA SER A 324 50.55 2.17 -5.24
C SER A 324 51.50 2.60 -6.39
N PRO A 325 51.36 3.78 -7.06
CA PRO A 325 50.20 4.50 -7.66
C PRO A 325 50.44 4.98 -9.14
N LEU A 326 49.45 5.70 -9.70
CA LEU A 326 49.44 6.58 -10.91
C LEU A 326 49.10 5.96 -12.29
N GLY A 327 48.11 6.56 -12.96
CA GLY A 327 47.83 6.39 -14.39
C GLY A 327 46.38 6.69 -14.78
N GLU A 328 46.17 7.81 -15.46
CA GLU A 328 44.91 8.40 -15.95
C GLU A 328 44.02 7.50 -16.84
N ASN A 329 42.70 7.59 -16.60
CA ASN A 329 41.58 7.74 -17.57
C ASN A 329 40.33 6.97 -17.12
N VAL A 330 39.33 7.68 -16.59
CA VAL A 330 37.98 7.15 -16.37
C VAL A 330 36.97 8.10 -16.99
N GLN A 331 36.35 7.65 -18.09
CA GLN A 331 35.10 8.19 -18.62
C GLN A 331 33.97 7.87 -17.65
N SER A 332 33.35 8.91 -17.09
CA SER A 332 32.12 8.81 -16.32
C SER A 332 30.92 8.58 -17.26
N LYS A 333 30.24 7.44 -17.11
CA LYS A 333 28.85 7.29 -17.57
C LYS A 333 27.96 8.06 -16.61
N HIS A 334 27.62 9.29 -16.97
CA HIS A 334 26.59 10.07 -16.29
C HIS A 334 25.21 9.44 -16.55
N SER A 335 24.54 9.02 -15.48
CA SER A 335 23.10 8.82 -15.43
C SER A 335 22.40 10.17 -15.56
N HIS A 336 21.69 10.39 -16.66
CA HIS A 336 20.91 11.60 -16.87
C HIS A 336 19.67 11.60 -15.96
N LEU A 337 19.76 12.32 -14.84
CA LEU A 337 18.64 12.97 -14.18
C LEU A 337 18.19 14.14 -15.06
N SER A 338 16.97 14.09 -15.60
CA SER A 338 16.36 15.23 -16.31
C SER A 338 15.63 16.14 -15.33
N ILE A 339 16.27 17.28 -15.06
CA ILE A 339 15.75 18.46 -14.36
C ILE A 339 14.74 19.17 -15.28
N LEU A 340 13.61 19.60 -14.73
CA LEU A 340 12.55 20.35 -15.40
C LEU A 340 12.67 21.84 -15.05
N ASP A 341 13.05 22.66 -16.03
CA ASP A 341 12.96 24.12 -15.94
C ASP A 341 11.66 24.61 -16.60
N TRP A 342 11.03 25.58 -15.93
CA TRP A 342 9.82 26.25 -16.36
C TRP A 342 10.17 27.61 -16.97
N GLU A 343 9.69 27.92 -18.17
CA GLU A 343 9.30 29.30 -18.51
C GLU A 343 8.38 29.40 -19.74
N ASN A 344 7.44 30.34 -19.66
CA ASN A 344 6.39 30.63 -20.63
C ASN A 344 6.79 31.77 -21.60
N ALA A 345 6.52 31.53 -22.88
CA ALA A 345 6.05 32.43 -23.95
C ALA A 345 6.74 33.80 -24.22
N SER A 346 7.22 33.99 -25.46
CA SER A 346 6.60 34.92 -26.45
C SER A 346 7.33 35.02 -27.82
N THR A 347 6.52 34.89 -28.88
CA THR A 347 6.53 35.54 -30.21
C THR A 347 7.71 35.50 -31.22
N VAL A 348 7.29 35.26 -32.49
CA VAL A 348 7.82 35.68 -33.82
C VAL A 348 8.60 34.67 -34.67
N ASP A 349 7.87 34.08 -35.63
CA ASP A 349 8.16 33.90 -37.08
C ASP A 349 9.63 33.94 -37.61
N LYS A 350 10.14 32.79 -38.09
CA LYS A 350 10.42 32.45 -39.52
C LYS A 350 11.52 31.39 -39.72
N SER A 351 11.25 30.55 -40.73
CA SER A 351 12.18 29.76 -41.57
C SER A 351 13.03 28.63 -40.95
N GLY A 352 12.57 27.40 -41.19
CA GLY A 352 13.32 26.33 -41.85
C GLY A 352 14.67 25.89 -41.28
N ASN A 353 14.68 24.87 -40.43
CA ASN A 353 15.17 23.53 -40.78
C ASN A 353 14.97 22.54 -39.62
N ARG A 354 14.85 21.27 -40.02
CA ARG A 354 14.69 20.04 -39.21
C ARG A 354 15.29 20.10 -37.80
N VAL A 355 14.45 19.87 -36.79
CA VAL A 355 14.85 19.26 -35.51
C VAL A 355 13.77 18.25 -35.10
N SER A 356 14.25 17.09 -34.69
CA SER A 356 13.53 15.86 -34.34
C SER A 356 12.41 16.07 -33.34
N SER A 357 11.22 15.58 -33.69
CA SER A 357 10.16 15.26 -32.74
C SER A 357 10.67 14.22 -31.74
N LEU A 358 10.81 14.61 -30.48
CA LEU A 358 10.89 13.67 -29.37
C LEU A 358 9.54 12.96 -29.30
N ILE A 359 9.54 11.68 -29.66
CA ILE A 359 8.38 10.79 -29.63
C ILE A 359 8.11 10.49 -28.16
N PHE A 360 7.01 11.02 -27.63
CA PHE A 360 6.42 10.57 -26.37
C PHE A 360 5.37 9.50 -26.71
N ASP A 361 5.40 8.37 -26.02
CA ASP A 361 4.35 7.35 -26.13
C ASP A 361 3.02 7.92 -25.57
N GLU A 362 1.97 7.98 -26.39
CA GLU A 362 0.65 8.49 -25.99
C GLU A 362 -0.30 7.32 -25.70
N LEU A 363 -0.70 7.14 -24.43
CA LEU A 363 -1.70 6.15 -24.02
C LEU A 363 -3.12 6.73 -24.16
N ARG A 364 -3.93 6.16 -25.05
CA ARG A 364 -5.35 6.50 -25.19
C ARG A 364 -6.22 5.38 -24.65
N LEU A 365 -7.13 5.77 -23.75
CA LEU A 365 -8.14 4.91 -23.14
C LEU A 365 -9.46 5.10 -23.89
N GLY A 366 -10.03 3.98 -24.38
CA GLY A 366 -11.34 3.90 -25.00
C GLY A 366 -12.46 3.68 -23.98
N HIS A 367 -13.40 2.77 -24.24
CA HIS A 367 -14.54 2.51 -23.35
C HIS A 367 -14.14 1.73 -22.10
N PHE A 368 -14.38 2.31 -20.93
CA PHE A 368 -14.16 1.66 -19.64
C PHE A 368 -15.30 0.70 -19.29
N LYS A 369 -14.95 -0.42 -18.65
CA LYS A 369 -15.88 -1.39 -18.06
C LYS A 369 -15.58 -1.59 -16.59
N GLN A 370 -16.59 -2.06 -15.85
CA GLN A 370 -16.48 -2.35 -14.42
C GLN A 370 -16.86 -3.80 -14.15
N ARG A 371 -16.01 -4.52 -13.42
CA ARG A 371 -16.33 -5.83 -12.84
C ARG A 371 -16.43 -5.67 -11.32
N VAL A 372 -17.58 -6.02 -10.75
CA VAL A 372 -17.80 -5.94 -9.30
C VAL A 372 -17.62 -7.32 -8.68
N ILE A 373 -16.74 -7.42 -7.69
CA ILE A 373 -16.58 -8.58 -6.82
C ILE A 373 -17.24 -8.21 -5.48
N ALA A 374 -18.36 -8.85 -5.17
CA ALA A 374 -18.99 -8.78 -3.86
C ALA A 374 -18.56 -10.01 -3.07
N ALA A 375 -17.93 -9.81 -1.92
CA ALA A 375 -17.44 -10.90 -1.08
C ALA A 375 -18.38 -11.14 0.11
N PHE A 376 -18.44 -12.39 0.57
CA PHE A 376 -19.23 -12.85 1.73
C PHE A 376 -20.74 -12.61 1.57
N LEU A 377 -21.29 -12.99 0.41
CA LEU A 377 -22.72 -12.86 0.08
C LEU A 377 -23.62 -13.81 0.87
#